data_AF-A0A1T4YP68-F1
#
_entry.id   AF-A0A1T4YP68-F1
#
_cell.length_a   1.000
_cell.length_b   1.000
_cell.length_c   1.000
_cell.angle_alpha   90.00
_cell.angle_beta   90.00
_cell.angle_gamma   90.00
#
_symmetry.space_group_name_H-M   'P 1'
#
loop_
_entity.id
_entity.type
_entity.pdbx_description
1 polymer ?
#
loop_
_entity_poly.entity_id
_entity_poly.type
_entity_poly.pdbx_seq_one_letter_code
_entity_poly.pdbx_strand_id
1 'polypeptide(L)'
;MQGQQPTNVIRMEPDPGLIKIETVQGREVVSGGDAESTQRFSSEVKYVTYYSQRLADILGMHQLQLGIVEDREGQTAFQASAAGWHGAVSSNRRSLKQVKDSLARS
;
A
#
# COMPACT_ATOMS: atom_id res chain seq x y z
N MET A 1 10.02 -44.67 -17.90
CA MET A 1 9.82 -43.28 -18.36
C MET A 1 9.30 -42.48 -17.17
N GLN A 2 10.16 -41.71 -16.49
CA GLN A 2 9.74 -40.85 -15.38
C GLN A 2 9.65 -39.41 -15.90
N GLY A 3 8.43 -38.88 -15.94
CA GLY A 3 8.16 -37.49 -16.32
C GLY A 3 8.58 -36.55 -15.21
N GLN A 4 9.56 -35.70 -15.50
CA GLN A 4 10.01 -34.65 -14.61
C GLN A 4 9.06 -33.45 -14.76
N GLN A 5 8.18 -33.23 -13.78
CA GLN A 5 7.41 -31.98 -13.72
C GLN A 5 8.37 -30.84 -13.32
N PRO A 6 8.41 -29.72 -14.05
CA PRO A 6 9.18 -28.56 -13.61
C PRO A 6 8.44 -27.90 -12.45
N THR A 7 8.97 -28.06 -11.23
CA THR A 7 8.61 -27.25 -10.05
C THR A 7 9.13 -25.83 -10.23
N ASN A 8 8.48 -25.05 -11.09
CA ASN A 8 8.59 -23.59 -11.06
C ASN A 8 7.75 -23.06 -9.89
N VAL A 9 8.22 -23.30 -8.67
CA VAL A 9 7.77 -22.52 -7.52
C VAL A 9 8.50 -21.19 -7.64
N ILE A 10 7.85 -20.22 -8.29
CA ILE A 10 8.28 -18.83 -8.22
C ILE A 10 8.14 -18.44 -6.75
N ARG A 11 9.24 -18.51 -6.00
CA ARG A 11 9.37 -17.86 -4.70
C ARG A 11 9.33 -16.36 -5.00
N MET A 12 8.13 -15.79 -5.06
CA MET A 12 7.97 -14.35 -4.99
C MET A 12 8.48 -13.95 -3.61
N GLU A 13 9.65 -13.33 -3.57
CA GLU A 13 10.16 -12.74 -2.34
C GLU A 13 9.13 -11.74 -1.78
N PRO A 14 9.01 -11.61 -0.45
CA PRO A 14 8.14 -10.60 0.15
C PRO A 14 8.53 -9.23 -0.43
N ASP A 15 7.55 -8.52 -0.99
CA ASP A 15 7.74 -7.25 -1.70
C ASP A 15 8.51 -6.29 -0.76
N PRO A 16 9.81 -6.01 -0.98
CA PRO A 16 10.67 -5.38 0.01
C PRO A 16 10.34 -3.90 0.28
N GLY A 17 9.24 -3.40 -0.29
CA GLY A 17 8.74 -2.02 -0.18
C GLY A 17 7.43 -1.87 0.59
N LEU A 18 6.97 -2.87 1.35
CA LEU A 18 5.78 -2.70 2.18
C LEU A 18 6.07 -1.76 3.36
N ILE A 19 5.34 -0.66 3.43
CA ILE A 19 5.38 0.36 4.47
C ILE A 19 4.11 0.27 5.29
N LYS A 20 4.23 0.35 6.61
CA LYS A 20 3.10 0.39 7.56
C LYS A 20 3.17 1.65 8.39
N ILE A 21 2.04 2.34 8.52
CA ILE A 21 1.81 3.44 9.44
C ILE A 21 0.81 2.95 10.48
N GLU A 22 1.23 2.85 11.73
CA GLU A 22 0.42 2.36 12.83
C GLU A 22 0.33 3.41 13.94
N THR A 23 -0.80 3.45 14.66
CA THR A 23 -0.91 4.27 15.87
C THR A 23 -0.68 3.40 17.09
N VAL A 24 0.47 3.57 17.75
CA VAL A 24 0.84 2.86 18.98
C VAL A 24 0.87 3.87 20.12
N GLN A 25 0.01 3.68 21.13
CA GLN A 25 -0.09 4.57 22.31
C GLN A 25 -0.29 6.06 21.94
N GLY A 26 -1.09 6.33 20.89
CA GLY A 26 -1.36 7.69 20.41
C GLY A 26 -0.21 8.33 19.62
N ARG A 27 0.86 7.57 19.32
CA ARG A 27 1.95 8.00 18.44
C ARG A 27 1.93 7.21 17.14
N GLU A 28 2.16 7.92 16.05
CA GLU A 28 2.32 7.30 14.74
C GLU A 28 3.71 6.67 14.65
N VAL A 29 3.77 5.39 14.29
CA VAL A 29 4.98 4.61 14.07
C VAL A 29 4.96 4.14 12.63
N VAL A 30 6.06 4.42 11.92
CA VAL A 30 6.21 3.99 10.52
C VAL A 30 7.29 2.91 10.44
N SER A 31 7.01 1.83 9.71
CA SER A 31 7.92 0.68 9.59
C SER A 31 7.93 0.12 8.17
N GLY A 32 9.05 -0.51 7.80
CA GLY A 32 9.29 -1.01 6.43
C GLY A 32 9.67 0.11 5.46
N GLY A 33 10.05 -0.28 4.23
CA GLY A 33 10.50 0.62 3.17
C GLY A 33 11.82 1.35 3.47
N ASP A 34 12.33 2.06 2.45
CA ASP A 34 13.42 3.02 2.59
C ASP A 34 12.91 4.40 3.04
N ALA A 35 13.82 5.31 3.42
CA ALA A 35 13.47 6.60 3.98
C ALA A 35 12.65 7.49 3.02
N GLU A 36 12.98 7.48 1.73
CA GLU A 36 12.31 8.29 0.71
C GLU A 36 10.89 7.78 0.47
N SER A 37 10.76 6.47 0.23
CA SER A 37 9.48 5.80 0.07
C SER A 37 8.59 5.99 1.30
N THR A 38 9.16 5.90 2.50
CA THR A 38 8.45 6.09 3.76
C THR A 38 7.90 7.51 3.93
N GLN A 39 8.71 8.52 3.60
CA GLN A 39 8.30 9.91 3.67
C GLN A 39 7.18 10.21 2.67
N ARG A 40 7.33 9.73 1.43
CA ARG A 40 6.32 9.87 0.38
C ARG A 40 5.02 9.21 0.79
N PHE A 41 5.07 7.94 1.19
CA PHE A 41 3.93 7.17 1.66
C PHE A 41 3.16 7.89 2.76
N SER A 42 3.87 8.35 3.81
CA SER A 42 3.26 9.03 4.96
C SER A 42 2.59 10.34 4.57
N SER A 43 3.21 11.11 3.68
CA SER A 43 2.68 12.40 3.23
C SER A 43 1.41 12.22 2.38
N GLU A 44 1.44 11.27 1.46
CA GLU A 44 0.32 11.01 0.55
C GLU A 44 -0.87 10.38 1.28
N VAL A 45 -0.65 9.41 2.17
CA VAL A 45 -1.72 8.82 3.00
C VAL A 45 -2.42 9.90 3.83
N LYS A 46 -1.66 10.79 4.49
CA LYS A 46 -2.24 11.90 5.27
C LYS A 46 -3.04 12.86 4.41
N TYR A 47 -2.47 13.27 3.28
CA TYR A 47 -3.14 14.17 2.35
C TYR A 47 -4.44 13.58 1.82
N VAL A 48 -4.41 12.36 1.28
CA VAL A 48 -5.59 11.71 0.70
C VAL A 48 -6.64 11.43 1.77
N THR A 49 -6.25 10.96 2.95
CA THR A 49 -7.20 10.68 4.05
C THR A 49 -7.96 11.96 4.43
N TYR A 50 -7.25 13.08 4.59
CA TYR A 50 -7.86 14.36 4.94
C TYR A 50 -8.93 14.82 3.94
N TYR A 51 -8.62 14.77 2.64
CA TYR A 51 -9.57 15.18 1.60
C TYR A 51 -10.68 14.15 1.39
N SER A 52 -10.37 12.85 1.52
CA SER A 52 -11.38 11.80 1.40
C SER A 52 -12.47 11.94 2.45
N GLN A 53 -12.12 12.34 3.68
CA GLN A 53 -13.09 12.55 4.75
C GLN A 53 -14.03 13.72 4.46
N ARG A 54 -13.51 14.79 3.83
CA ARG A 54 -14.34 15.93 3.39
C ARG A 54 -15.29 15.58 2.25
N LEU A 55 -14.85 14.70 1.35
CA LEU A 55 -15.67 14.23 0.23
C LEU A 55 -16.65 13.13 0.64
N ALA A 56 -16.32 12.37 1.68
CA ALA A 56 -17.12 11.25 2.16
C ALA A 56 -18.54 11.69 2.52
N ASP A 57 -18.67 12.79 3.27
CA ASP A 57 -19.96 13.36 3.65
C ASP A 57 -20.80 13.77 2.43
N ILE A 58 -20.16 14.32 1.39
CA ILE A 58 -20.82 14.79 0.16
C ILE A 58 -21.31 13.60 -0.68
N LEU A 59 -20.50 12.55 -0.76
CA LEU A 59 -20.72 11.41 -1.64
C LEU A 59 -21.44 10.24 -0.96
N GLY A 60 -21.81 10.39 0.33
CA GLY A 60 -22.39 9.32 1.13
C GLY A 60 -21.44 8.13 1.34
N MET A 61 -20.13 8.37 1.29
CA MET A 61 -19.13 7.34 1.58
C MET A 61 -18.87 7.30 3.09
N HIS A 62 -18.63 6.11 3.65
CA HIS A 62 -18.39 5.98 5.08
C HIS A 62 -16.92 6.14 5.46
N GLN A 63 -16.02 5.44 4.77
CA GLN A 63 -14.61 5.41 5.11
C GLN A 63 -13.76 5.02 3.90
N LEU A 64 -12.62 5.70 3.73
CA LEU A 64 -11.60 5.29 2.76
C LEU A 64 -10.99 3.94 3.19
N GLN A 65 -11.04 2.95 2.31
CA GLN A 65 -10.46 1.62 2.57
C GLN A 65 -9.20 1.36 1.75
N LEU A 66 -9.11 1.94 0.56
CA LEU A 66 -8.00 1.75 -0.36
C LEU A 66 -7.81 3.01 -1.21
N GLY A 67 -6.57 3.40 -1.41
CA GLY A 67 -6.18 4.52 -2.27
C GLY A 67 -4.99 4.17 -3.15
N ILE A 68 -5.00 4.73 -4.36
CA ILE A 68 -3.86 4.67 -5.28
C ILE A 68 -3.62 6.10 -5.75
N VAL A 69 -2.41 6.60 -5.49
CA VAL A 69 -1.94 7.90 -5.96
C VAL A 69 -0.95 7.66 -7.07
N GLU A 70 -1.15 8.30 -8.21
CA GLU A 70 -0.27 8.21 -9.37
C GLU A 70 0.20 9.59 -9.78
N ASP A 71 1.50 9.71 -10.03
CA ASP A 71 2.11 10.92 -10.58
C ASP A 71 3.20 10.56 -11.60
N ARG A 72 4.11 11.50 -11.85
CA ARG A 72 5.23 11.32 -12.78
C ARG A 72 6.36 10.47 -12.20
N GLU A 73 6.48 10.43 -10.87
CA GLU A 73 7.54 9.74 -10.15
C GLU A 73 7.15 8.30 -9.81
N GLY A 74 5.87 7.95 -9.87
CA GLY A 74 5.43 6.57 -9.73
C GLY A 74 3.99 6.43 -9.26
N GLN A 75 3.81 5.42 -8.42
CA GLN A 75 2.53 5.01 -7.86
C GLN A 75 2.71 4.62 -6.40
N THR A 76 1.84 5.17 -5.55
CA THR A 76 1.69 4.74 -4.16
C THR A 76 0.34 4.08 -4.01
N ALA A 77 0.34 2.87 -3.48
CA ALA A 77 -0.88 2.15 -3.15
C ALA A 77 -0.95 1.91 -1.66
N PHE A 78 -2.10 2.14 -1.05
CA PHE A 78 -2.31 1.96 0.37
C PHE A 78 -3.70 1.44 0.69
N GLN A 79 -3.79 0.70 1.78
CA GLN A 79 -5.00 0.07 2.28
C GLN A 79 -5.10 0.25 3.79
N ALA A 80 -6.33 0.47 4.26
CA ALA A 80 -6.61 0.59 5.67
C ALA A 80 -6.33 -0.76 6.36
N SER A 81 -5.69 -0.69 7.52
CA SER A 81 -5.48 -1.82 8.43
C SER A 81 -6.16 -1.54 9.77
N ALA A 82 -6.22 -2.55 10.64
CA ALA A 82 -6.78 -2.38 11.98
C ALA A 82 -6.04 -1.32 12.82
N ALA A 83 -4.76 -1.08 12.55
CA ALA A 83 -3.90 -0.18 13.32
C ALA A 83 -3.56 1.13 12.60
N GLY A 84 -3.98 1.29 11.33
CA GLY A 84 -3.68 2.47 10.53
C GLY A 84 -3.70 2.15 9.03
N TRP A 85 -2.56 2.30 8.37
CA TRP A 85 -2.41 2.12 6.93
C TRP A 85 -1.22 1.24 6.61
N HIS A 86 -1.32 0.46 5.53
CA HIS A 86 -0.17 -0.23 4.96
C HIS A 86 -0.21 -0.11 3.44
N GLY A 87 0.94 -0.25 2.81
CA GLY A 87 1.01 -0.13 1.37
C GLY A 87 2.43 -0.09 0.86
N ALA A 88 2.60 0.38 -0.38
CA ALA A 88 3.91 0.40 -1.02
C ALA A 88 4.01 1.56 -2.01
N VAL A 89 5.22 2.09 -2.12
CA VAL A 89 5.62 3.05 -3.15
C VAL A 89 6.36 2.29 -4.23
N SER A 90 6.04 2.58 -5.49
CA SER A 90 6.69 1.99 -6.64
C SER A 90 6.98 3.07 -7.66
N SER A 91 8.21 3.13 -8.16
CA SER A 91 8.59 3.99 -9.28
C SER A 91 7.90 3.57 -10.59
N ASN A 92 7.52 2.28 -10.70
CA ASN A 92 6.78 1.74 -11.83
C ASN A 92 5.28 1.66 -11.52
N ARG A 93 4.43 2.05 -12.47
CA ARG A 93 2.98 1.90 -12.32
C ARG A 93 2.60 0.42 -12.39
N ARG A 94 1.91 -0.07 -11.34
CA ARG A 94 1.35 -1.42 -11.31
C ARG A 94 -0.13 -1.37 -11.69
N SER A 95 -0.59 -2.41 -12.37
CA SER A 95 -2.02 -2.58 -12.63
C SER A 95 -2.79 -2.74 -11.33
N LEU A 96 -4.08 -2.39 -11.33
CA LEU A 96 -4.96 -2.56 -10.16
C LEU A 96 -4.96 -3.99 -9.62
N LYS A 97 -4.86 -5.00 -10.50
CA LYS A 97 -4.74 -6.40 -10.11
C LYS A 97 -3.45 -6.64 -9.31
N GLN A 98 -2.31 -6.21 -9.85
CA GLN A 98 -1.02 -6.36 -9.18
C GLN A 98 -0.99 -5.62 -7.84
N VAL A 99 -1.58 -4.42 -7.76
CA VAL A 99 -1.70 -3.66 -6.51
C VAL A 99 -2.52 -4.44 -5.48
N LYS A 100 -3.73 -4.90 -5.84
CA LYS A 100 -4.58 -5.69 -4.93
C LYS A 100 -3.88 -6.97 -4.46
N ASP A 101 -3.25 -7.68 -5.38
CA ASP A 101 -2.52 -8.91 -5.07
C ASP A 101 -1.35 -8.66 -4.13
N SER A 102 -0.76 -7.45 -4.14
CA SER A 102 0.35 -7.09 -3.25
C SER A 102 -0.16 -6.72 -1.85
N LEU A 103 -1.25 -5.95 -1.78
CA LEU A 103 -1.85 -5.50 -0.51
C LEU A 103 -2.62 -6.62 0.22
N ALA A 104 -3.15 -7.61 -0.50
CA ALA A 104 -3.86 -8.74 0.11
C ALA A 104 -2.94 -9.74 0.83
N ARG A 105 -1.62 -9.66 0.64
CA ARG A 105 -0.64 -10.58 1.24
C ARG A 105 -0.02 -10.05 2.54
N SER A 106 -0.38 -8.84 2.95
CA SER A 106 0.17 -8.10 4.10
C SER A 106 -0.74 -8.06 5.31
#